data_AF-A0A7K0N0A6-F1
#
_entry.id   AF-A0A7K0N0A6-F1
#
_cell.length_a   1.000
_cell.length_b   1.000
_cell.length_c   1.000
_cell.angle_alpha   90.00
_cell.angle_beta   90.00
_cell.angle_gamma   90.00
#
_symmetry.space_group_name_H-M   'P 1'
#
loop_
_entity.id
_entity.type
_entity.pdbx_description
1 polymer ?
#
loop_
_entity_poly.entity_id
_entity_poly.type
_entity_poly.pdbx_seq_one_letter_code
_entity_poly.pdbx_strand_id
1 'polypeptide(L)'
;MAKREYDESDARIRPARSTRPRSKDRPDYSDALQALVTTVDRGRQTCITDDGTIITAMRARELGPKSVVVGDLVSVVGDVTGSEGSLARIVAVQERRNSLSRTVDDDAKVERTIVA
;
A
#
# COMPACT_ATOMS: atom_id res chain seq x y z
N MET A 1 -27.24 -32.38 -52.94
CA MET A 1 -26.89 -31.09 -52.31
C MET A 1 -25.39 -30.96 -52.38
N ALA A 2 -24.87 -29.92 -53.05
CA ALA A 2 -23.44 -29.72 -53.21
C ALA A 2 -22.77 -29.45 -51.85
N LYS A 3 -21.55 -29.96 -51.66
CA LYS A 3 -20.77 -29.77 -50.43
C LYS A 3 -20.33 -28.31 -50.37
N ARG A 4 -20.66 -27.60 -49.29
CA ARG A 4 -20.32 -26.18 -49.11
C ARG A 4 -18.79 -26.02 -49.20
N GLU A 5 -18.35 -25.16 -50.12
CA GLU A 5 -16.95 -24.81 -50.30
C GLU A 5 -16.60 -23.68 -49.33
N TYR A 6 -15.47 -23.82 -48.63
CA TYR A 6 -15.00 -22.81 -47.70
C TYR A 6 -14.54 -21.58 -48.47
N ASP A 7 -15.05 -20.40 -48.12
CA ASP A 7 -14.58 -19.13 -48.68
C ASP A 7 -13.92 -18.25 -47.60
N GLU A 8 -13.40 -17.09 -48.02
CA GLU A 8 -12.70 -16.13 -47.14
C GLU A 8 -13.59 -15.62 -45.99
N SER A 9 -14.92 -15.71 -46.10
CA SER A 9 -15.85 -15.31 -45.04
C SER A 9 -15.98 -16.36 -43.93
N ASP A 10 -15.57 -17.59 -44.19
CA ASP A 10 -15.55 -18.68 -43.19
C ASP A 10 -14.29 -18.61 -42.28
N ALA A 11 -13.35 -17.70 -42.55
CA ALA A 11 -12.17 -17.46 -41.75
C ALA A 11 -12.53 -16.83 -40.39
N ARG A 12 -12.62 -17.65 -39.35
CA ARG A 12 -12.85 -17.17 -37.98
C ARG A 12 -11.58 -16.55 -37.40
N ILE A 13 -11.54 -15.22 -37.35
CA ILE A 13 -10.49 -14.48 -36.65
C ILE A 13 -10.76 -14.55 -35.15
N ARG A 14 -9.78 -15.04 -34.38
CA ARG A 14 -9.86 -14.98 -32.91
C ARG A 14 -9.88 -13.51 -32.49
N PRO A 15 -10.84 -13.08 -31.65
CA PRO A 15 -10.82 -11.73 -31.13
C PRO A 15 -9.51 -11.47 -30.39
N ALA A 16 -8.99 -10.24 -30.51
CA ALA A 16 -7.77 -9.84 -29.82
C ALA A 16 -7.92 -10.02 -28.31
N ARG A 17 -6.82 -10.39 -27.64
CA ARG A 17 -6.80 -10.54 -26.18
C ARG A 17 -7.12 -9.19 -25.53
N SER A 18 -8.27 -9.07 -24.88
CA SER A 18 -8.65 -7.91 -24.07
C SER A 18 -8.29 -8.17 -22.61
N THR A 19 -7.72 -7.18 -21.93
CA THR A 19 -7.58 -7.16 -20.47
C THR A 19 -8.62 -6.21 -19.89
N ARG A 20 -9.14 -6.55 -18.70
CA ARG A 20 -10.09 -5.69 -18.02
C ARG A 20 -9.45 -4.30 -17.83
N PRO A 21 -10.14 -3.21 -18.21
CA PRO A 21 -9.66 -1.86 -17.95
C PRO A 21 -9.34 -1.70 -16.46
N ARG A 22 -8.25 -0.98 -16.15
CA ARG A 22 -7.96 -0.64 -14.75
C ARG A 22 -9.13 0.12 -14.17
N SER A 23 -9.61 -0.31 -13.00
CA SER A 23 -10.56 0.48 -12.23
C SER A 23 -9.94 1.82 -11.87
N LYS A 24 -10.75 2.88 -11.86
CA LYS A 24 -10.39 4.19 -11.31
C LYS A 24 -10.76 4.29 -9.83
N ASP A 25 -11.66 3.43 -9.37
CA ASP A 25 -12.07 3.35 -7.97
C ASP A 25 -10.92 2.79 -7.14
N ARG A 26 -10.58 3.52 -6.08
CA ARG A 26 -9.59 3.07 -5.11
C ARG A 26 -10.24 2.18 -4.07
N PRO A 27 -9.48 1.27 -3.45
CA PRO A 27 -9.94 0.56 -2.26
C PRO A 27 -10.21 1.57 -1.13
N ASP A 28 -11.23 1.32 -0.33
CA ASP A 28 -11.59 2.15 0.83
C ASP A 28 -10.74 1.82 2.08
N TYR A 29 -10.13 0.63 2.11
CA TYR A 29 -9.32 0.11 3.22
C TYR A 29 -10.04 0.15 4.57
N SER A 30 -11.37 0.07 4.57
CA SER A 30 -12.20 0.11 5.77
C SER A 30 -11.91 -1.06 6.73
N ASP A 31 -11.59 -2.23 6.18
CA ASP A 31 -11.21 -3.44 6.92
C ASP A 31 -9.70 -3.54 7.22
N ALA A 32 -8.95 -2.45 7.06
CA ALA A 32 -7.51 -2.48 7.32
C ALA A 32 -7.21 -2.65 8.82
N LEU A 33 -6.26 -3.52 9.13
CA LEU A 33 -5.85 -3.83 10.48
C LEU A 33 -5.01 -2.69 11.07
N GLN A 34 -5.17 -2.40 12.36
CA GLN A 34 -4.39 -1.37 13.04
C GLN A 34 -3.08 -1.93 13.61
N ALA A 35 -2.00 -1.15 13.48
CA ALA A 35 -0.70 -1.47 14.04
C ALA A 35 0.05 -0.21 14.47
N LEU A 36 0.89 -0.31 15.48
CA LEU A 36 1.77 0.76 15.96
C LEU A 36 3.15 0.62 15.31
N VAL A 37 3.69 1.72 14.77
CA VAL A 37 5.02 1.73 14.16
C VAL A 37 6.10 1.82 15.23
N THR A 38 6.97 0.82 15.28
CA THR A 38 8.07 0.74 16.26
C THR A 38 9.42 1.10 15.65
N THR A 39 9.61 0.91 14.35
CA THR A 39 10.87 1.22 13.66
C THR A 39 10.61 1.71 12.24
N VAL A 40 11.34 2.73 11.80
CA VAL A 40 11.26 3.28 10.44
C VAL A 40 12.63 3.21 9.78
N ASP A 41 12.75 2.34 8.78
CA ASP A 41 13.94 2.20 7.94
C ASP A 41 13.72 2.85 6.55
N ARG A 42 14.70 2.72 5.65
CA ARG A 42 14.73 3.32 4.29
C ARG A 42 13.69 2.76 3.31
N GLY A 43 12.62 2.12 3.77
CA GLY A 43 11.59 1.58 2.89
C GLY A 43 10.67 0.57 3.57
N ARG A 44 11.12 0.00 4.68
CA ARG A 44 10.34 -0.90 5.52
C ARG A 44 10.08 -0.23 6.87
N GLN A 45 8.96 -0.60 7.46
CA GLN A 45 8.54 -0.20 8.78
C GLN A 45 8.27 -1.47 9.57
N THR A 46 8.80 -1.54 10.79
CA THR A 46 8.40 -2.56 11.74
C THR A 46 7.20 -2.03 12.49
N CYS A 47 6.13 -2.82 12.52
CA CYS A 47 4.91 -2.48 13.24
C CYS A 47 4.54 -3.61 14.20
N ILE A 48 3.84 -3.27 15.27
CA ILE A 48 3.25 -4.22 16.20
C ILE A 48 1.73 -4.05 16.17
N THR A 49 1.03 -5.15 15.96
CA THR A 49 -0.44 -5.20 15.97
C THR A 49 -0.97 -5.23 17.41
N ASP A 50 -2.27 -5.01 17.59
CA ASP A 50 -2.89 -4.98 18.94
C ASP A 50 -2.77 -6.32 19.70
N ASP A 51 -2.66 -7.44 18.98
CA ASP A 51 -2.42 -8.77 19.54
C ASP A 51 -0.93 -9.07 19.83
N GLY A 52 -0.05 -8.10 19.57
CA GLY A 52 1.39 -8.21 19.83
C GLY A 52 2.22 -8.81 18.69
N THR A 53 1.61 -9.11 17.54
CA THR A 53 2.32 -9.66 16.38
C THR A 53 3.24 -8.60 15.75
N ILE A 54 4.50 -8.96 15.55
CA ILE A 54 5.48 -8.09 14.88
C ILE A 54 5.41 -8.34 13.37
N ILE A 55 5.17 -7.27 12.61
CA ILE A 55 5.03 -7.33 11.16
C ILE A 55 6.00 -6.39 10.47
N THR A 56 6.45 -6.79 9.29
CA THR A 56 7.18 -5.91 8.38
C THR A 56 6.22 -5.33 7.36
N ALA A 57 6.15 -4.01 7.28
CA ALA A 57 5.28 -3.31 6.36
C ALA A 57 6.05 -2.37 5.43
N MET A 58 5.48 -2.10 4.26
CA MET A 58 5.90 -1.02 3.37
C MET A 58 4.84 0.06 3.31
N ARG A 59 5.27 1.32 3.31
CA ARG A 59 4.37 2.46 3.09
C ARG A 59 3.79 2.47 1.68
N ALA A 60 2.48 2.70 1.58
CA ALA A 60 1.81 2.96 0.31
C ALA A 60 2.35 4.23 -0.34
N ARG A 61 2.47 4.22 -1.67
CA ARG A 61 2.96 5.36 -2.46
C ARG A 61 2.13 6.63 -2.22
N GLU A 62 0.85 6.45 -1.92
CA GLU A 62 -0.13 7.52 -1.73
C GLU A 62 0.13 8.37 -0.49
N LEU A 63 0.75 7.80 0.54
CA LEU A 63 1.09 8.53 1.76
C LEU A 63 2.23 9.53 1.55
N GLY A 64 2.87 9.57 0.39
CA GLY A 64 3.98 10.47 0.11
C GLY A 64 5.26 10.11 0.86
N PRO A 65 6.35 10.87 0.64
CA PRO A 65 7.63 10.65 1.30
C PRO A 65 7.56 11.08 2.77
N LYS A 66 8.30 10.38 3.64
CA LYS A 66 8.53 10.76 5.05
C LYS A 66 7.25 10.94 5.90
N SER A 67 6.14 10.31 5.51
CA SER A 67 4.84 10.50 6.17
C SER A 67 4.59 9.62 7.39
N VAL A 68 5.31 8.49 7.49
CA VAL A 68 5.25 7.58 8.63
C VAL A 68 6.47 7.80 9.52
N VAL A 69 6.22 7.95 10.82
CA VAL A 69 7.22 8.09 11.88
C VAL A 69 7.06 7.00 12.94
N VAL A 70 8.05 6.86 13.81
CA VAL A 70 7.93 5.98 14.98
C VAL A 70 6.84 6.52 15.91
N GLY A 71 6.01 5.63 16.46
CA GLY A 71 4.88 5.98 17.32
C GLY A 71 3.56 6.19 16.58
N ASP A 72 3.57 6.24 15.24
CA ASP A 72 2.33 6.33 14.47
C ASP A 72 1.47 5.08 14.65
N LEU A 73 0.17 5.29 14.91
CA LEU A 73 -0.85 4.26 14.71
C LEU A 73 -1.24 4.26 13.22
N VAL A 74 -1.18 3.10 12.58
CA VAL A 74 -1.33 2.98 11.13
C VAL A 74 -2.34 1.89 10.74
N SER A 75 -2.99 2.09 9.60
CA SER A 75 -3.83 1.07 8.97
C SER A 75 -2.99 0.27 7.97
N VAL A 76 -3.06 -1.04 8.07
CA VAL A 76 -2.21 -2.00 7.37
C VAL A 76 -3.06 -3.03 6.65
N VAL A 77 -2.66 -3.38 5.43
CA VAL A 77 -3.25 -4.44 4.62
C VAL A 77 -2.18 -5.40 4.09
N GLY A 78 -2.59 -6.58 3.63
CA GLY A 78 -1.68 -7.59 3.10
C GLY A 78 -1.41 -8.69 4.12
N ASP A 79 -0.22 -9.27 4.07
CA ASP A 79 0.16 -10.37 4.95
C ASP A 79 0.65 -9.85 6.30
N VAL A 80 -0.18 -10.01 7.33
CA VAL A 80 0.05 -9.54 8.71
C VAL A 80 0.38 -10.69 9.67
N THR A 81 0.73 -11.87 9.15
CA THR A 81 1.03 -13.06 9.96
C THR A 81 2.31 -12.93 10.78
N GLY A 82 3.25 -12.07 10.38
CA GLY A 82 4.55 -11.92 11.02
C GLY A 82 5.52 -13.07 10.73
N SER A 83 5.14 -14.03 9.88
CA SER A 83 6.04 -15.11 9.48
C SER A 83 7.20 -14.60 8.62
N GLU A 84 8.27 -15.37 8.54
CA GLU A 84 9.38 -15.06 7.63
C GLU A 84 8.87 -14.90 6.19
N GLY A 85 9.27 -13.83 5.52
CA GLY A 85 8.82 -13.49 4.17
C GLY A 85 7.46 -12.79 4.08
N SER A 86 6.71 -12.66 5.18
CA SER A 86 5.48 -11.86 5.20
C SER A 86 5.78 -10.39 4.92
N LEU A 87 4.87 -9.74 4.19
CA LEU A 87 5.01 -8.33 3.85
C LEU A 87 3.65 -7.65 3.79
N ALA A 88 3.46 -6.72 4.71
CA ALA A 88 2.27 -5.90 4.79
C ALA A 88 2.48 -4.53 4.11
N ARG A 89 1.40 -3.74 4.01
CA ARG A 89 1.41 -2.40 3.44
C ARG A 89 0.64 -1.42 4.30
N ILE A 90 1.29 -0.35 4.72
CA ILE A 90 0.67 0.77 5.42
C ILE A 90 -0.10 1.62 4.40
N VAL A 91 -1.40 1.77 4.58
CA VAL A 91 -2.29 2.49 3.65
C VAL A 91 -2.77 3.83 4.21
N ALA A 92 -2.86 3.96 5.53
CA ALA A 92 -3.22 5.20 6.21
C ALA A 92 -2.41 5.38 7.50
N VAL A 93 -2.18 6.64 7.88
CA VAL A 93 -1.69 7.03 9.20
C VAL A 93 -2.87 7.62 9.96
N GLN A 94 -3.15 7.12 11.15
CA GLN A 94 -4.22 7.62 12.00
C GLN A 94 -3.87 9.01 12.54
N GLU A 95 -4.88 9.73 13.02
CA GLU A 95 -4.67 11.06 13.59
C GLU A 95 -3.73 11.00 14.81
N ARG A 96 -2.67 11.81 14.77
CA ARG A 96 -1.66 11.88 15.84
C ARG A 96 -2.22 12.69 17.02
N ARG A 97 -2.17 12.11 18.22
CA ARG A 97 -2.58 12.82 19.46
C ARG A 97 -1.51 13.80 19.94
N ASN A 98 -0.25 13.46 19.72
CA ASN A 98 0.89 14.31 20.01
C ASN A 98 1.96 14.07 18.93
N SER A 99 2.95 14.95 18.85
CA SER A 99 4.04 14.80 17.90
C SER A 99 5.26 15.61 18.32
N LEU A 100 6.45 15.07 18.06
CA LEU A 100 7.71 15.80 18.21
C LEU A 100 8.27 16.14 16.82
N SER A 101 8.45 17.43 16.56
CA SER A 101 8.96 17.95 15.30
C SER A 101 10.33 18.60 15.47
N ARG A 102 11.11 18.60 14.39
CA ARG A 102 12.40 19.32 14.31
C ARG A 102 12.47 20.10 13.01
N THR A 103 13.11 21.26 13.08
CA THR A 103 13.48 22.06 11.91
C THR A 103 14.53 21.33 11.07
N VAL A 104 14.25 21.12 9.79
CA VAL A 104 15.12 20.39 8.85
C VAL A 104 16.23 21.29 8.31
N ASP A 105 15.93 22.58 8.15
CA ASP A 105 16.80 23.60 7.58
C ASP A 105 16.44 24.96 8.21
N ASP A 106 17.44 25.64 8.76
CA ASP A 106 17.28 26.91 9.46
C ASP A 106 16.83 28.04 8.52
N ASP A 107 17.19 27.96 7.23
CA ASP A 107 16.81 28.95 6.22
C ASP A 107 15.39 28.70 5.67
N ALA A 108 15.01 27.43 5.49
CA ALA A 108 13.74 27.06 4.87
C ALA A 108 12.55 27.01 5.86
N LYS A 109 12.80 27.06 7.18
CA LYS A 109 11.79 26.95 8.24
C LYS A 109 10.83 25.75 8.06
N VAL A 110 11.33 24.65 7.50
CA VAL A 110 10.52 23.45 7.30
C VAL A 110 10.59 22.59 8.55
N GLU A 111 9.47 22.48 9.25
CA GLU A 111 9.32 21.53 10.35
C GLU A 111 9.02 20.12 9.83
N ARG A 112 9.64 19.12 10.45
CA ARG A 112 9.40 17.72 10.16
C ARG A 112 9.13 16.96 11.45
N THR A 113 8.00 16.28 11.50
CA THR A 113 7.69 15.31 12.55
C THR A 113 8.71 14.17 12.53
N ILE A 114 9.27 13.84 13.68
CA ILE A 114 10.22 12.74 13.87
C ILE A 114 9.58 11.57 14.62
N VAL A 115 8.68 11.87 15.57
CA VAL A 115 8.00 10.90 16.43
C VAL A 115 6.56 11.37 16.70
N ALA A 116 5.64 10.42 16.91
CA ALA A 116 4.25 10.64 17.27
C ALA A 116 3.85 9.84 18.52
#